data_AF-A0AAF0KFL1-F1
#
_entry.id   AF-A0AAF0KFL1-F1
#
_cell.length_a   1.000
_cell.length_b   1.000
_cell.length_c   1.000
_cell.angle_alpha   90.00
_cell.angle_beta   90.00
_cell.angle_gamma   90.00
#
_symmetry.space_group_name_H-M   'P 1'
#
loop_
_entity.id
_entity.type
_entity.pdbx_description
1 polymer ?
#
loop_
_entity_poly.entity_id
_entity_poly.type
_entity_poly.pdbx_seq_one_letter_code
_entity_poly.pdbx_strand_id
1 'polypeptide(L)'
;MRHGMLLALASTLAFPAHAASIKPGPSATDYMFQCGATFIIKAHTLKSEAKPTKAQQQQAVQYTEKFNGLAAKAEASFVKFNRTAKDARNYMQQHVDEMNVIFAQDPATARRFLRLCDARFPD
;
A
#
# COMPACT_ATOMS: atom_id res chain seq x y z
N MET A 1 22.09 -54.42 -6.72
CA MET A 1 21.85 -53.17 -7.47
C MET A 1 20.53 -52.57 -6.99
N ARG A 2 20.59 -51.55 -6.13
CA ARG A 2 19.42 -50.97 -5.44
C ARG A 2 19.17 -49.59 -6.05
N HIS A 3 18.21 -49.49 -6.96
CA HIS A 3 17.83 -48.21 -7.57
C HIS A 3 16.96 -47.44 -6.57
N GLY A 4 17.50 -46.35 -6.04
CA GLY A 4 16.75 -45.36 -5.29
C GLY A 4 16.03 -44.42 -6.26
N MET A 5 14.73 -44.24 -6.09
CA MET A 5 13.94 -43.27 -6.83
C MET A 5 13.32 -42.31 -5.83
N LEU A 6 13.97 -41.16 -5.67
CA LEU A 6 13.45 -40.00 -4.95
C LEU A 6 12.46 -39.27 -5.86
N LEU A 7 11.16 -39.39 -5.57
CA LEU A 7 10.15 -38.50 -6.15
C LEU A 7 10.21 -37.14 -5.43
N ALA A 8 10.79 -36.14 -6.09
CA ALA A 8 10.65 -34.75 -5.68
C ALA A 8 9.31 -34.20 -6.22
N LEU A 9 8.33 -33.98 -5.33
CA LEU A 9 7.12 -33.24 -5.64
C LEU A 9 7.48 -31.75 -5.78
N ALA A 10 7.52 -31.27 -7.02
CA ALA A 10 7.61 -29.85 -7.32
C ALA A 10 6.26 -29.19 -6.98
N SER A 11 6.18 -28.57 -5.79
CA SER A 11 5.10 -27.64 -5.46
C SER A 11 5.27 -26.37 -6.29
N THR A 12 4.55 -26.26 -7.41
CA THR A 12 4.44 -25.00 -8.15
C THR A 12 3.62 -24.01 -7.32
N LEU A 13 4.29 -23.11 -6.62
CA LEU A 13 3.68 -21.90 -6.08
C LEU A 13 3.20 -21.07 -7.29
N ALA A 14 1.91 -21.16 -7.59
CA ALA A 14 1.26 -20.28 -8.54
C ALA A 14 1.21 -18.87 -7.93
N PHE A 15 2.24 -18.07 -8.21
CA PHE A 15 2.18 -16.63 -8.04
C PHE A 15 1.10 -16.11 -9.00
N PRO A 16 0.05 -15.39 -8.55
CA PRO A 16 -0.92 -14.85 -9.46
C PRO A 16 -0.22 -13.82 -10.35
N ALA A 17 -0.21 -14.12 -11.65
CA ALA A 17 0.30 -13.28 -12.71
C ALA A 17 -0.56 -12.01 -12.83
N HIS A 18 -0.24 -10.98 -12.05
CA HIS A 18 -0.71 -9.61 -12.28
C HIS A 18 0.43 -8.60 -12.09
N ALA A 19 1.64 -8.93 -12.55
CA ALA A 19 2.64 -7.90 -12.85
C ALA A 19 2.27 -7.26 -14.21
N ALA A 20 1.09 -6.64 -14.29
CA ALA A 20 0.88 -5.64 -15.32
C ALA A 20 1.96 -4.58 -15.08
N SER A 21 2.80 -4.29 -16.07
CA SER A 21 3.79 -3.22 -15.99
C SER A 21 3.04 -1.89 -15.83
N ILE A 22 2.74 -1.48 -14.59
CA ILE A 22 2.09 -0.21 -14.31
C ILE A 22 3.13 0.87 -14.63
N LYS A 23 2.82 1.72 -15.62
CA LYS A 23 3.68 2.86 -15.94
C LYS A 23 3.88 3.71 -14.68
N PRO A 24 5.13 4.11 -14.37
CA PRO A 24 5.41 4.94 -13.20
C PRO A 24 4.46 6.15 -13.18
N GLY A 25 3.98 6.49 -11.99
CA GLY A 25 3.14 7.66 -11.79
C GLY A 25 3.88 8.93 -12.21
N PRO A 26 3.18 10.06 -12.41
CA PRO A 26 3.84 11.35 -12.52
C PRO A 26 4.71 11.55 -11.27
N SER A 27 6.03 11.71 -11.43
CA SER A 27 6.96 11.82 -10.30
C SER A 27 6.59 12.95 -9.33
N ALA A 28 5.99 14.01 -9.87
CA ALA A 28 5.49 15.15 -9.11
C ALA A 28 4.34 14.81 -8.15
N THR A 29 3.65 13.67 -8.28
CA THR A 29 2.57 13.26 -7.38
C THR A 29 2.85 11.95 -6.66
N ASP A 30 4.05 11.38 -6.80
CA ASP A 30 4.40 10.08 -6.19
C ASP A 30 4.25 10.10 -4.66
N TYR A 31 4.53 11.25 -4.03
CA TYR A 31 4.31 11.44 -2.59
C TYR A 31 2.85 11.29 -2.15
N MET A 32 1.87 11.54 -3.03
CA MET A 32 0.46 11.31 -2.72
C MET A 32 0.16 9.82 -2.59
N PHE A 33 0.80 8.99 -3.42
CA PHE A 33 0.65 7.56 -3.38
C PHE A 33 1.36 6.95 -2.16
N GLN A 34 2.60 7.35 -1.90
CA GLN A 34 3.36 6.88 -0.74
C GLN A 34 2.67 7.24 0.59
N CYS A 35 2.16 8.47 0.72
CA CYS A 35 1.44 8.87 1.93
C CYS A 35 0.04 8.28 2.01
N GLY A 36 -0.67 8.14 0.89
CA GLY A 36 -1.94 7.42 0.86
C GLY A 36 -1.76 5.98 1.35
N ALA A 37 -0.79 5.26 0.79
CA ALA A 37 -0.42 3.92 1.21
C ALA A 37 -0.08 3.85 2.71
N THR A 38 0.74 4.78 3.19
CA THR A 38 1.10 4.84 4.62
C THR A 38 -0.13 4.99 5.52
N PHE A 39 -1.06 5.87 5.17
CA PHE A 39 -2.27 6.09 5.96
C PHE A 39 -3.19 4.88 5.97
N ILE A 40 -3.45 4.25 4.83
CA ILE A 40 -4.35 3.09 4.79
C ILE A 40 -3.74 1.88 5.52
N ILE A 41 -2.42 1.69 5.44
CA ILE A 41 -1.72 0.65 6.21
C ILE A 41 -1.85 0.91 7.71
N LYS A 42 -1.66 2.16 8.16
CA LYS A 42 -1.84 2.53 9.57
C LYS A 42 -3.29 2.33 10.02
N ALA A 43 -4.27 2.71 9.21
CA ALA A 43 -5.68 2.51 9.50
C ALA A 43 -6.01 1.01 9.67
N HIS A 44 -5.50 0.15 8.77
CA HIS A 44 -5.69 -1.30 8.85
C HIS A 44 -5.00 -1.88 10.09
N THR A 45 -3.80 -1.42 10.42
CA THR A 45 -3.09 -1.85 11.64
C THR A 45 -3.91 -1.53 12.88
N LEU A 46 -4.43 -0.30 12.99
CA LEU A 46 -5.27 0.12 14.12
C LEU A 46 -6.59 -0.68 14.21
N LYS A 47 -7.19 -1.04 13.07
CA LYS A 47 -8.41 -1.87 13.01
C LYS A 47 -8.16 -3.34 13.35
N SER A 48 -6.92 -3.82 13.16
CA SER A 48 -6.56 -5.23 13.36
C SER A 48 -6.09 -5.56 14.78
N GLU A 49 -5.96 -4.55 15.65
CA GLU A 49 -5.70 -4.76 17.07
C GLU A 49 -6.78 -5.64 17.71
N ALA A 50 -6.42 -6.56 18.61
CA ALA A 50 -7.37 -7.52 19.18
C ALA A 50 -8.50 -6.86 20.01
N LYS A 51 -8.22 -5.70 20.61
CA LYS A 51 -9.17 -4.87 21.38
C LYS A 51 -8.87 -3.39 21.17
N PRO A 52 -9.24 -2.80 20.01
CA PRO A 52 -8.92 -1.41 19.72
C PRO A 52 -9.72 -0.49 20.63
N THR A 53 -9.03 0.48 21.24
CA THR A 53 -9.67 1.55 22.00
C THR A 53 -10.51 2.45 21.08
N LYS A 54 -11.47 3.19 21.65
CA LYS A 54 -12.25 4.19 20.88
C LYS A 54 -11.34 5.19 20.16
N ALA A 55 -10.25 5.62 20.79
CA ALA A 55 -9.27 6.51 20.20
C ALA A 55 -8.57 5.89 18.97
N GLN A 56 -8.18 4.61 19.05
CA GLN A 56 -7.59 3.89 17.91
C GLN A 56 -8.59 3.71 16.77
N GLN A 57 -9.86 3.43 17.08
CA GLN A 57 -10.91 3.34 16.07
C GLN A 57 -11.11 4.69 15.36
N GLN A 58 -11.17 5.79 16.11
CA GLN A 58 -11.28 7.15 15.55
C GLN A 58 -10.06 7.50 14.69
N GLN A 59 -8.84 7.21 15.16
CA GLN A 59 -7.63 7.40 14.36
C GLN A 59 -7.66 6.57 13.06
N ALA A 60 -8.18 5.35 13.11
CA ALA A 60 -8.30 4.53 11.91
C ALA A 60 -9.28 5.13 10.89
N VAL A 61 -10.37 5.76 11.36
CA VAL A 61 -11.30 6.51 10.48
C VAL A 61 -10.57 7.70 9.86
N GLN A 62 -9.90 8.53 10.66
CA GLN A 62 -9.14 9.68 10.18
C GLN A 62 -8.11 9.30 9.11
N TYR A 63 -7.30 8.26 9.35
CA TYR A 63 -6.34 7.80 8.36
C TYR A 63 -6.99 7.19 7.11
N THR A 64 -8.17 6.57 7.24
CA THR A 64 -8.95 6.12 6.07
C THR A 64 -9.42 7.32 5.23
N GLU A 65 -9.88 8.39 5.87
CA GLU A 65 -10.31 9.62 5.20
C GLU A 65 -9.15 10.32 4.49
N LYS A 66 -7.98 10.43 5.14
CA LYS A 66 -6.75 10.95 4.53
C LYS A 66 -6.35 10.15 3.28
N PHE A 67 -6.39 8.82 3.36
CA PHE A 67 -6.16 7.96 2.19
C PHE A 67 -7.14 8.26 1.06
N ASN A 68 -8.45 8.30 1.34
CA ASN A 68 -9.47 8.57 0.33
C ASN A 68 -9.27 9.94 -0.34
N GLY A 69 -8.92 10.96 0.44
CA GLY A 69 -8.61 12.30 -0.08
C GLY A 69 -7.40 12.31 -1.01
N LEU A 70 -6.33 11.58 -0.66
CA LEU A 70 -5.15 11.46 -1.51
C LEU A 70 -5.40 10.61 -2.76
N ALA A 71 -6.18 9.53 -2.65
CA ALA A 71 -6.58 8.71 -3.79
C ALA A 71 -7.38 9.53 -4.81
N ALA A 72 -8.33 10.35 -4.37
CA ALA A 72 -9.08 11.25 -5.25
C ALA A 72 -8.17 12.29 -5.94
N LYS A 73 -7.23 12.90 -5.21
CA LYS A 73 -6.24 13.84 -5.77
C LYS A 73 -5.33 13.15 -6.80
N ALA A 74 -4.92 11.91 -6.52
CA ALA A 74 -4.12 11.08 -7.42
C ALA A 74 -4.87 10.73 -8.71
N GLU A 75 -6.14 10.33 -8.62
CA GLU A 75 -7.01 10.09 -9.79
C GLU A 75 -7.12 11.33 -10.67
N ALA A 76 -7.41 12.49 -10.06
CA ALA A 76 -7.48 13.76 -10.77
C ALA A 76 -6.14 14.13 -11.43
N SER A 77 -5.01 13.85 -10.77
CA SER A 77 -3.68 14.06 -11.34
C SER A 77 -3.45 13.20 -12.58
N PHE A 78 -3.76 11.90 -12.52
CA PHE A 78 -3.59 10.99 -13.65
C PHE A 78 -4.42 11.40 -14.86
N VAL A 79 -5.66 11.85 -14.65
CA VAL A 79 -6.51 12.37 -15.73
C VAL A 79 -5.86 13.56 -16.42
N LYS A 80 -5.21 14.48 -15.68
CA LYS A 80 -4.45 15.61 -16.27
C LYS A 80 -3.28 15.17 -17.14
N PHE A 81 -2.75 13.96 -16.93
CA PHE A 81 -1.66 13.37 -17.72
C PHE A 81 -2.15 12.34 -18.74
N ASN A 82 -3.42 12.43 -19.18
CA ASN A 82 -4.05 11.51 -20.14
C ASN A 82 -4.01 10.04 -19.70
N ARG A 83 -4.05 9.78 -18.38
CA ARG A 83 -4.20 8.44 -17.79
C ARG A 83 -5.59 8.29 -17.17
N THR A 84 -6.02 7.06 -16.93
CA THR A 84 -7.35 6.80 -16.35
C THR A 84 -7.33 6.83 -14.83
N ALA A 85 -8.50 7.06 -14.22
CA ALA A 85 -8.66 6.90 -12.77
C ALA A 85 -8.37 5.46 -12.31
N LYS A 86 -8.66 4.45 -13.16
CA LYS A 86 -8.29 3.05 -12.90
C LYS A 86 -6.77 2.88 -12.79
N ASP A 87 -5.99 3.55 -13.65
CA ASP A 87 -4.53 3.50 -13.57
C ASP A 87 -4.02 4.10 -12.27
N ALA A 88 -4.64 5.17 -11.78
CA ALA A 88 -4.28 5.78 -10.50
C ALA A 88 -4.59 4.84 -9.32
N ARG A 89 -5.75 4.18 -9.32
CA ARG A 89 -6.08 3.19 -8.28
C ARG A 89 -5.15 1.99 -8.29
N ASN A 90 -4.82 1.47 -9.47
CA ASN A 90 -3.86 0.37 -9.60
C ASN A 90 -2.48 0.78 -9.09
N TYR A 91 -2.02 1.99 -9.44
CA TYR A 91 -0.75 2.52 -8.95
C TYR A 91 -0.75 2.78 -7.43
N MET A 92 -1.87 3.26 -6.88
CA MET A 92 -2.05 3.38 -5.42
C MET A 92 -2.00 2.02 -4.72
N GLN A 93 -2.66 1.00 -5.26
CA GLN A 93 -2.63 -0.35 -4.70
C GLN A 93 -1.22 -0.93 -4.73
N GLN A 94 -0.47 -0.72 -5.80
CA GLN A 94 0.94 -1.13 -5.87
C GLN A 94 1.76 -0.50 -4.73
N HIS A 95 1.60 0.80 -4.48
CA HIS A 95 2.27 1.48 -3.35
C HIS A 95 1.85 0.89 -2.00
N VAL A 96 0.56 0.55 -1.81
CA VAL A 96 0.10 -0.14 -0.59
C VAL A 96 0.80 -1.48 -0.40
N ASP A 97 0.91 -2.28 -1.47
CA ASP A 97 1.50 -3.61 -1.41
C ASP A 97 3.01 -3.54 -1.14
N GLU A 98 3.73 -2.68 -1.86
CA GLU A 98 5.17 -2.46 -1.67
C GLU A 98 5.49 -1.94 -0.27
N MET A 99 4.76 -0.92 0.19
CA MET A 99 5.01 -0.33 1.50
C MET A 99 4.60 -1.27 2.64
N ASN A 100 3.57 -2.11 2.46
CA ASN A 100 3.25 -3.15 3.43
C ASN A 100 4.42 -4.12 3.64
N VAL A 101 5.07 -4.56 2.56
CA VAL A 101 6.25 -5.43 2.64
C VAL A 101 7.39 -4.73 3.38
N ILE A 102 7.67 -3.47 3.04
CA ILE A 102 8.73 -2.67 3.68
C ILE A 102 8.43 -2.46 5.17
N PHE A 103 7.20 -2.06 5.51
CA PHE A 103 6.81 -1.74 6.88
C PHE A 103 6.72 -2.97 7.78
N ALA A 104 6.41 -4.14 7.22
CA ALA A 104 6.48 -5.41 7.95
C ALA A 104 7.93 -5.76 8.32
N GLN A 105 8.90 -5.45 7.46
CA GLN A 105 10.33 -5.71 7.72
C GLN A 105 10.96 -4.66 8.65
N ASP A 106 10.54 -3.40 8.53
CA ASP A 106 11.04 -2.30 9.37
C ASP A 106 9.90 -1.39 9.89
N PRO A 107 9.34 -1.72 11.07
CA PRO A 107 8.33 -0.91 11.72
C PRO A 107 8.81 0.49 12.14
N ALA A 108 10.13 0.71 12.29
CA ALA A 108 10.68 2.03 12.60
C ALA A 108 10.59 2.95 11.36
N THR A 109 10.86 2.40 10.18
CA THR A 109 10.61 3.10 8.91
C THR A 109 9.13 3.46 8.76
N ALA A 110 8.20 2.55 9.07
CA ALA A 110 6.77 2.84 9.05
C ALA A 110 6.38 4.04 9.92
N ARG A 111 6.87 4.09 11.17
CA ARG A 111 6.63 5.23 12.08
C ARG A 111 7.25 6.53 11.57
N ARG A 112 8.43 6.47 10.96
CA ARG A 112 9.08 7.66 10.40
C ARG A 112 8.30 8.20 9.19
N PHE A 113 7.88 7.32 8.28
CA PHE A 113 7.07 7.70 7.13
C PHE A 113 5.73 8.28 7.54
N LEU A 114 5.05 7.66 8.50
CA LEU A 114 3.79 8.18 9.02
C LEU A 114 3.92 9.62 9.53
N ARG A 115 4.96 9.92 10.32
CA ARG A 115 5.21 11.29 10.80
C ARG A 115 5.47 12.28 9.67
N LEU A 116 6.23 11.88 8.64
CA LEU A 116 6.48 12.73 7.47
C LEU A 116 5.20 13.00 6.69
N CYS A 117 4.35 11.98 6.53
CA CYS A 117 3.08 12.10 5.84
C CYS A 117 2.07 12.94 6.62
N ASP A 118 1.98 12.77 7.94
CA ASP A 118 1.15 13.64 8.79
C ASP A 118 1.61 15.11 8.76
N ALA A 119 2.92 15.37 8.70
CA ALA A 119 3.44 16.73 8.55
C ALA A 119 3.14 17.33 7.16
N ARG A 120 3.14 16.49 6.12
CA ARG A 120 2.85 16.89 4.74
C ARG A 120 1.36 17.10 4.48
N PHE A 121 0.52 16.31 5.15
CA PHE A 121 -0.92 16.28 5.02
C PHE A 121 -1.56 16.33 6.42
N PRO A 122 -1.58 17.51 7.04
CA PRO A 122 -2.06 17.66 8.41
C PRO A 122 -3.56 17.41 8.54
N ASP A 123 -4.32 17.77 7.50
CA ASP A 123 -5.78 17.65 7.41
C ASP A 123 -6.26 16.20 7.36
#